data_AF-A0A1Q7IDX2-F1
#
_entry.id   AF-A0A1Q7IDX2-F1
#
_cell.length_a   1.000
_cell.length_b   1.000
_cell.length_c   1.000
_cell.angle_alpha   90.00
_cell.angle_beta   90.00
_cell.angle_gamma   90.00
#
_symmetry.space_group_name_H-M   'P 1'
#
loop_
_entity.id
_entity.type
_entity.pdbx_description
1 polymer ?
#
loop_
_entity_poly.entity_id
_entity_poly.type
_entity_poly.pdbx_seq_one_letter_code
_entity_poly.pdbx_strand_id
1 'polypeptide(L)'
;MKSNDQLVKKAEEIRQREHRLRPSLRLKTQSEIVNFVHDMGLVSALGGNELPSLISAVMGKAWRPSSKGFSGWLDWWSLKIEGKQIASISSEIERRDDILASRVFRRTKTFVSDKLWPVLDSIVRHQSELVAKGKILSALERKLLETVEAEGPIRTDQLRKRLKLEARENNYKFHRSLTNLEGYALIVGAEDPHPEKHLHANIWQTWEKRTHNLAAHATLSYQESVSRLLEASIEACVVIREDQIRKWFEWSSDTEAAKENLLQSGKFRRADSYLVTSRVLDSPHRHLS
;
A
#
# COMPACT_ATOMS: atom_id res chain seq x y z
N MET A 1 2.86 35.34 7.22
CA MET A 1 2.42 33.98 6.81
C MET A 1 1.40 33.51 7.84
N LYS A 2 0.24 32.97 7.45
CA LYS A 2 -0.74 32.53 8.46
C LYS A 2 -0.17 31.35 9.25
N SER A 3 -0.56 31.17 10.52
CA SER A 3 -0.07 30.09 11.38
C SER A 3 -0.23 28.70 10.73
N ASN A 4 -1.32 28.49 9.99
CA ASN A 4 -1.58 27.24 9.24
C ASN A 4 -0.60 27.05 8.06
N ASP A 5 -0.27 28.09 7.30
CA ASP A 5 0.70 28.01 6.19
C ASP A 5 2.08 27.57 6.70
N GLN A 6 2.50 28.08 7.86
CA GLN A 6 3.78 27.73 8.46
C GLN A 6 3.79 26.28 8.95
N LEU A 7 2.66 25.80 9.47
CA LEU A 7 2.49 24.43 9.91
C LEU A 7 2.56 23.45 8.73
N VAL A 8 1.85 23.74 7.63
CA VAL A 8 1.91 22.93 6.40
C VAL A 8 3.33 22.95 5.82
N LYS A 9 3.99 24.10 5.74
CA LYS A 9 5.37 24.20 5.26
C LYS A 9 6.34 23.34 6.07
N LYS A 10 6.24 23.37 7.40
CA LYS A 10 7.07 22.53 8.29
C LYS A 10 6.79 21.05 8.06
N ALA A 11 5.53 20.68 7.88
CA ALA A 11 5.14 19.30 7.58
C ALA A 11 5.71 18.85 6.22
N GLU A 12 5.69 19.71 5.20
CA GLU A 12 6.30 19.44 3.89
C GLU A 12 7.82 19.24 3.98
N GLU A 13 8.53 20.01 4.80
CA GLU A 13 9.96 19.83 5.06
C GLU A 13 10.27 18.49 5.72
N ILE A 14 9.44 18.08 6.67
CA ILE A 14 9.50 16.75 7.30
C ILE A 14 9.24 15.66 6.26
N ARG A 15 8.19 15.81 5.43
CA ARG A 15 7.86 14.87 4.35
C ARG A 15 9.04 14.71 3.39
N GLN A 16 9.67 15.80 2.95
CA GLN A 16 10.84 15.74 2.07
C GLN A 16 11.99 14.92 2.66
N ARG A 17 12.21 15.03 3.97
CA ARG A 17 13.26 14.29 4.67
C ARG A 17 12.90 12.82 4.82
N GLU A 18 11.71 12.54 5.36
CA GLU A 18 11.26 11.18 5.69
C GLU A 18 11.00 10.35 4.43
N HIS A 19 10.42 10.95 3.39
CA HIS A 19 10.18 10.29 2.09
C HIS A 19 11.43 10.24 1.20
N ARG A 20 12.59 10.66 1.72
CA ARG A 20 13.89 10.63 1.02
C ARG A 20 13.89 11.40 -0.31
N LEU A 21 13.23 12.56 -0.37
CA LEU A 21 13.01 13.33 -1.61
C LEU A 21 14.17 14.28 -1.96
N ARG A 22 15.40 13.95 -1.52
CA ARG A 22 16.62 14.69 -1.85
C ARG A 22 17.74 13.73 -2.25
N PRO A 23 18.64 14.09 -3.19
CA PRO A 23 19.71 13.20 -3.63
C PRO A 23 20.61 12.69 -2.49
N SER A 24 20.85 13.52 -1.46
CA SER A 24 21.64 13.15 -0.28
C SER A 24 20.95 12.15 0.64
N LEU A 25 19.63 12.01 0.55
CA LEU A 25 18.81 11.14 1.40
C LEU A 25 18.40 9.84 0.69
N ARG A 26 18.74 9.68 -0.60
CA ARG A 26 18.27 8.56 -1.41
C ARG A 26 18.70 7.22 -0.83
N LEU A 27 17.85 6.21 -1.03
CA LEU A 27 18.15 4.82 -0.70
C LEU A 27 19.15 4.25 -1.73
N LYS A 28 20.17 3.55 -1.26
CA LYS A 28 21.33 3.08 -2.03
C LYS A 28 21.59 1.59 -1.90
N THR A 29 20.89 0.88 -1.01
CA THR A 29 21.06 -0.56 -0.80
C THR A 29 19.71 -1.24 -0.62
N GLN A 30 19.66 -2.55 -0.85
CA GLN A 30 18.46 -3.35 -0.59
C GLN A 30 18.04 -3.29 0.90
N SER A 31 19.00 -3.32 1.83
CA SER A 31 18.74 -3.23 3.26
C SER A 31 18.11 -1.88 3.66
N GLU A 32 18.58 -0.78 3.07
CA GLU A 32 17.99 0.54 3.28
C GLU A 32 16.53 0.61 2.80
N ILE A 33 16.21 -0.08 1.70
CA ILE A 33 14.83 -0.17 1.20
C ILE A 33 13.94 -0.96 2.15
N VAL A 34 14.39 -2.12 2.61
CA VAL A 34 13.64 -2.94 3.55
C VAL A 34 13.37 -2.16 4.84
N ASN A 35 14.40 -1.53 5.41
CA ASN A 35 14.25 -0.69 6.60
C ASN A 35 13.28 0.48 6.36
N PHE A 36 13.35 1.11 5.18
CA PHE A 36 12.42 2.19 4.82
C PHE A 36 10.95 1.72 4.80
N VAL A 37 10.66 0.50 4.31
CA VAL A 37 9.31 -0.07 4.36
C VAL A 37 8.88 -0.34 5.82
N HIS A 38 9.75 -0.89 6.66
CA HIS A 38 9.43 -1.12 8.08
C HIS A 38 9.22 0.18 8.85
N ASP A 39 10.07 1.19 8.63
CA ASP A 39 9.97 2.49 9.29
C ASP A 39 8.64 3.17 8.94
N MET A 40 8.32 3.26 7.64
CA MET A 40 7.13 3.94 7.15
C MET A 40 5.84 3.12 7.36
N GLY A 41 5.93 1.79 7.39
CA GLY A 41 4.80 0.87 7.48
C GLY A 41 4.05 0.67 6.16
N LEU A 42 3.78 1.74 5.43
CA LEU A 42 3.12 1.74 4.12
C LEU A 42 3.95 2.52 3.12
N VAL A 43 4.39 1.88 2.03
CA VAL A 43 5.19 2.51 0.97
C VAL A 43 4.61 2.13 -0.39
N SER A 44 4.25 3.11 -1.19
CA SER A 44 3.84 2.89 -2.58
C SER A 44 5.04 2.46 -3.44
N ALA A 45 4.87 1.48 -4.32
CA ALA A 45 5.94 1.08 -5.24
C ALA A 45 6.33 2.24 -6.19
N LEU A 46 5.31 2.91 -6.73
CA LEU A 46 5.44 4.10 -7.58
C LEU A 46 5.01 5.37 -6.82
N GLY A 47 5.25 6.54 -7.40
CA GLY A 47 4.77 7.82 -6.83
C GLY A 47 3.38 8.19 -7.36
N GLY A 48 2.97 9.44 -7.09
CA GLY A 48 1.68 9.97 -7.57
C GLY A 48 0.51 9.79 -6.61
N ASN A 49 0.77 9.32 -5.39
CA ASN A 49 -0.17 9.35 -4.27
C ASN A 49 0.48 9.95 -3.02
N GLU A 50 -0.23 9.93 -1.89
CA GLU A 50 0.14 10.60 -0.65
C GLU A 50 1.19 9.85 0.18
N LEU A 51 1.30 8.53 0.00
CA LEU A 51 2.27 7.70 0.72
C LEU A 51 3.72 7.97 0.28
N PRO A 52 4.71 7.67 1.14
CA PRO A 52 6.09 7.56 0.68
C PRO A 52 6.19 6.56 -0.47
N SER A 53 7.10 6.81 -1.39
CA SER A 53 7.23 6.06 -2.63
C SER A 53 8.62 5.47 -2.79
N LEU A 54 8.70 4.18 -3.08
CA LEU A 54 9.97 3.48 -3.30
C LEU A 54 10.78 4.12 -4.43
N ILE A 55 10.17 4.31 -5.62
CA ILE A 55 10.87 4.95 -6.75
C ILE A 55 11.34 6.37 -6.39
N SER A 56 10.53 7.16 -5.68
CA SER A 56 10.91 8.53 -5.30
C SER A 56 12.09 8.53 -4.32
N ALA A 57 12.05 7.61 -3.34
CA ALA A 57 13.08 7.49 -2.32
C ALA A 57 14.42 6.98 -2.88
N VAL A 58 14.38 6.11 -3.90
CA VAL A 58 15.57 5.64 -4.62
C VAL A 58 16.15 6.74 -5.52
N MET A 59 15.29 7.50 -6.20
CA MET A 59 15.73 8.60 -7.05
C MET A 59 16.26 9.80 -6.24
N GLY A 60 15.84 9.94 -4.98
CA GLY A 60 16.14 11.13 -4.19
C GLY A 60 15.36 12.37 -4.65
N LYS A 61 14.17 12.19 -5.24
CA LYS A 61 13.29 13.28 -5.71
C LYS A 61 11.86 12.77 -5.85
N ALA A 62 10.89 13.69 -5.79
CA ALA A 62 9.50 13.34 -6.05
C ALA A 62 9.34 12.78 -7.48
N TRP A 63 8.88 11.54 -7.59
CA TRP A 63 8.48 10.98 -8.87
C TRP A 63 7.07 11.45 -9.21
N ARG A 64 6.93 12.10 -10.37
CA ARG A 64 5.62 12.44 -10.93
C ARG A 64 5.46 11.62 -12.20
N PRO A 65 4.37 10.85 -12.36
CA PRO A 65 4.06 10.30 -13.66
C PRO A 65 3.89 11.48 -14.61
N SER A 66 4.77 11.60 -15.61
CA SER A 66 4.55 12.58 -16.66
C SER A 66 3.24 12.21 -17.35
N SER A 67 2.31 13.15 -17.38
CA SER A 67 1.05 12.97 -18.10
C SER A 67 1.36 12.61 -19.55
N LYS A 68 0.87 11.43 -19.97
CA LYS A 68 0.98 10.75 -21.28
C LYS A 68 2.20 9.82 -21.45
N GLY A 69 1.95 8.51 -21.33
CA GLY A 69 2.74 7.45 -22.00
C GLY A 69 3.55 6.51 -21.11
N PHE A 70 4.22 5.57 -21.80
CA PHE A 70 5.06 4.46 -21.31
C PHE A 70 6.35 4.92 -20.59
N SER A 71 6.64 6.23 -20.54
CA SER A 71 7.93 6.81 -20.12
C SER A 71 8.18 6.76 -18.62
N GLY A 72 7.15 6.94 -17.78
CA GLY A 72 7.31 6.80 -16.32
C GLY A 72 7.69 5.38 -15.89
N TRP A 73 7.38 4.37 -16.70
CA TRP A 73 7.74 2.97 -16.47
C TRP A 73 9.18 2.67 -16.92
N LEU A 74 9.73 3.42 -17.89
CA LEU A 74 11.13 3.27 -18.32
C LEU A 74 12.13 3.69 -17.22
N ASP A 75 11.78 4.69 -16.40
CA ASP A 75 12.58 5.05 -15.22
C ASP A 75 12.66 3.87 -14.24
N TRP A 76 11.56 3.14 -14.03
CA TRP A 76 11.52 1.94 -13.19
C TRP A 76 12.42 0.81 -13.70
N TRP A 77 12.59 0.64 -15.01
CA TRP A 77 13.46 -0.41 -15.56
C TRP A 77 14.92 0.00 -15.72
N SER A 78 15.21 1.30 -15.76
CA SER A 78 16.56 1.84 -15.93
C SER A 78 17.27 2.10 -14.60
N LEU A 79 16.53 2.36 -13.52
CA LEU A 79 17.10 2.59 -12.20
C LEU A 79 17.76 1.32 -11.64
N LYS A 80 18.99 1.47 -11.17
CA LYS A 80 19.77 0.41 -10.54
C LYS A 80 20.25 0.80 -9.15
N ILE A 81 20.23 -0.17 -8.25
CA ILE A 81 20.82 -0.13 -6.92
C ILE A 81 21.73 -1.33 -6.81
N GLU A 82 22.99 -1.13 -6.40
CA GLU A 82 23.98 -2.22 -6.27
C GLU A 82 24.08 -3.07 -7.55
N GLY A 83 23.94 -2.42 -8.72
CA GLY A 83 23.96 -3.09 -10.04
C GLY A 83 22.68 -3.83 -10.42
N LYS A 84 21.74 -4.06 -9.50
CA LYS A 84 20.43 -4.68 -9.74
C LYS A 84 19.38 -3.64 -10.16
N GLN A 85 18.50 -4.00 -11.09
CA GLN A 85 17.35 -3.15 -11.43
C GLN A 85 16.38 -3.05 -10.25
N ILE A 86 15.77 -1.86 -10.06
CA ILE A 86 14.80 -1.66 -8.97
C ILE A 86 13.56 -2.57 -9.11
N ALA A 87 13.20 -2.95 -10.34
CA ALA A 87 12.18 -3.96 -10.58
C ALA A 87 12.53 -5.33 -9.94
N SER A 88 13.77 -5.81 -10.12
CA SER A 88 14.24 -7.04 -9.48
C SER A 88 14.22 -6.94 -7.97
N ILE A 89 14.62 -5.79 -7.42
CA ILE A 89 14.60 -5.55 -5.97
C ILE A 89 13.16 -5.53 -5.45
N SER A 90 12.22 -4.91 -6.18
CA SER A 90 10.78 -4.97 -5.86
C SER A 90 10.29 -6.41 -5.78
N SER A 91 10.57 -7.23 -6.79
CA SER A 91 10.16 -8.64 -6.81
C SER A 91 10.82 -9.46 -5.69
N GLU A 92 12.04 -9.11 -5.26
CA GLU A 92 12.67 -9.68 -4.07
C GLU A 92 11.95 -9.24 -2.77
N ILE A 93 11.56 -7.97 -2.65
CA ILE A 93 10.82 -7.42 -1.48
C ILE A 93 9.45 -8.08 -1.35
N GLU A 94 8.73 -8.29 -2.46
CA GLU A 94 7.41 -8.93 -2.50
C GLU A 94 7.38 -10.33 -1.91
N ARG A 95 8.53 -11.02 -1.97
CA ARG A 95 8.72 -12.39 -1.52
C ARG A 95 9.21 -12.50 -0.08
N ARG A 96 9.51 -11.39 0.60
CA ARG A 96 9.96 -11.43 1.99
C ARG A 96 8.81 -11.78 2.93
N ASP A 97 9.09 -12.58 3.95
CA ASP A 97 8.06 -13.01 4.91
C ASP A 97 7.60 -11.89 5.87
N ASP A 98 8.23 -10.72 5.86
CA ASP A 98 7.95 -9.58 6.74
C ASP A 98 7.38 -8.35 5.98
N ILE A 99 7.22 -8.45 4.66
CA ILE A 99 6.66 -7.40 3.81
C ILE A 99 5.63 -8.00 2.87
N LEU A 100 4.44 -7.40 2.84
CA LEU A 100 3.36 -7.78 1.95
C LEU A 100 3.21 -6.73 0.84
N ALA A 101 3.17 -7.15 -0.41
CA ALA A 101 2.76 -6.29 -1.51
C ALA A 101 1.29 -6.50 -1.81
N SER A 102 0.49 -5.44 -1.76
CA SER A 102 -0.93 -5.49 -2.10
C SER A 102 -1.40 -4.20 -2.74
N ARG A 103 -2.72 -4.08 -2.90
CA ARG A 103 -3.40 -2.91 -3.48
C ARG A 103 -4.36 -2.25 -2.50
N VAL A 104 -4.11 -2.41 -1.20
CA VAL A 104 -4.97 -1.84 -0.15
C VAL A 104 -5.07 -0.32 -0.22
N PHE A 105 -4.00 0.37 -0.63
CA PHE A 105 -3.98 1.83 -0.73
C PHE A 105 -4.21 2.29 -2.18
N ARG A 106 -5.35 2.95 -2.42
CA ARG A 106 -5.79 3.51 -3.70
C ARG A 106 -5.73 2.53 -4.87
N ARG A 107 -5.85 1.22 -4.62
CA ARG A 107 -5.68 0.13 -5.61
C ARG A 107 -4.30 0.11 -6.29
N THR A 108 -3.31 0.76 -5.70
CA THR A 108 -1.93 0.83 -6.20
C THR A 108 -1.02 -0.11 -5.44
N LYS A 109 0.00 -0.64 -6.12
CA LYS A 109 0.97 -1.56 -5.50
C LYS A 109 1.65 -0.87 -4.32
N THR A 110 1.42 -1.40 -3.13
CA THR A 110 1.84 -0.85 -1.85
C THR A 110 2.51 -1.94 -1.04
N PHE A 111 3.72 -1.67 -0.56
CA PHE A 111 4.43 -2.50 0.39
C PHE A 111 3.94 -2.19 1.79
N VAL A 112 3.62 -3.23 2.54
CA VAL A 112 3.05 -3.17 3.87
C VAL A 112 3.94 -3.99 4.81
N SER A 113 4.53 -3.34 5.80
CA SER A 113 5.29 -4.03 6.85
C SER A 113 4.35 -4.89 7.71
N ASP A 114 4.87 -6.04 8.11
CA ASP A 114 4.34 -6.93 9.15
C ASP A 114 3.80 -6.24 10.41
N LYS A 115 4.37 -5.11 10.84
CA LYS A 115 3.87 -4.33 11.98
C LYS A 115 2.40 -3.90 11.83
N LEU A 116 1.89 -3.80 10.60
CA LEU A 116 0.50 -3.43 10.30
C LEU A 116 -0.40 -4.64 10.02
N TRP A 117 0.15 -5.86 9.93
CA TRP A 117 -0.65 -7.04 9.64
C TRP A 117 -1.71 -7.33 10.71
N PRO A 118 -1.44 -7.22 12.02
CA PRO A 118 -2.49 -7.46 13.02
C PRO A 118 -3.66 -6.46 12.91
N VAL A 119 -3.37 -5.22 12.49
CA VAL A 119 -4.40 -4.21 12.22
C VAL A 119 -5.23 -4.62 10.99
N LEU A 120 -4.55 -4.96 9.89
CA LEU A 120 -5.20 -5.39 8.65
C LEU A 120 -5.98 -6.69 8.80
N ASP A 121 -5.53 -7.62 9.63
CA ASP A 121 -6.18 -8.91 9.81
C ASP A 121 -7.60 -8.79 10.36
N SER A 122 -7.82 -7.93 11.36
CA SER A 122 -9.17 -7.66 11.88
C SER A 122 -10.08 -7.02 10.79
N ILE A 123 -9.49 -6.19 9.93
CA ILE A 123 -10.21 -5.63 8.77
C ILE A 123 -10.56 -6.73 7.76
N VAL A 124 -9.59 -7.58 7.40
CA VAL A 124 -9.77 -8.68 6.44
C VAL A 124 -10.80 -9.70 6.95
N ARG A 125 -10.77 -10.03 8.24
CA ARG A 125 -11.81 -10.86 8.88
C ARG A 125 -13.20 -10.24 8.75
N HIS A 126 -13.32 -8.94 9.05
CA HIS A 126 -14.58 -8.23 8.84
C HIS A 126 -15.05 -8.27 7.38
N GLN A 127 -14.14 -8.04 6.42
CA GLN A 127 -14.48 -8.14 5.00
C GLN A 127 -14.94 -9.56 4.63
N SER A 128 -14.26 -10.59 5.16
CA SER A 128 -14.62 -12.00 4.93
C SER A 128 -16.03 -12.33 5.44
N GLU A 129 -16.45 -11.77 6.59
CA GLU A 129 -17.83 -11.90 7.05
C GLU A 129 -18.84 -11.24 6.09
N LEU A 130 -18.50 -10.07 5.53
CA LEU A 130 -19.33 -9.41 4.53
C LEU A 130 -19.40 -10.20 3.22
N VAL A 131 -18.30 -10.87 2.83
CA VAL A 131 -18.28 -11.81 1.72
C VAL A 131 -19.22 -12.98 1.98
N ALA A 132 -19.14 -13.61 3.15
CA ALA A 132 -20.02 -14.72 3.53
C ALA A 132 -21.51 -14.32 3.46
N LYS A 133 -21.82 -13.10 3.89
CA LYS A 133 -23.17 -12.49 3.81
C LYS A 133 -23.59 -12.02 2.41
N GLY A 134 -22.71 -12.13 1.40
CA GLY A 134 -23.01 -11.78 0.00
C GLY A 134 -23.11 -10.29 -0.28
N LYS A 135 -22.43 -9.44 0.49
CA LYS A 135 -22.62 -7.98 0.44
C LYS A 135 -21.66 -7.22 -0.49
N ILE A 136 -20.43 -7.70 -0.67
CA ILE A 136 -19.35 -6.88 -1.26
C ILE A 136 -18.71 -7.44 -2.53
N LEU A 137 -18.92 -8.72 -2.86
CA LEU A 137 -18.33 -9.36 -4.04
C LEU A 137 -19.40 -9.73 -5.08
N SER A 138 -19.05 -9.55 -6.34
CA SER A 138 -19.77 -10.16 -7.47
C SER A 138 -19.61 -11.69 -7.47
N ALA A 139 -20.46 -12.38 -8.24
CA ALA A 139 -20.39 -13.83 -8.39
C ALA A 139 -19.03 -14.31 -8.94
N LEU A 140 -18.40 -13.54 -9.84
CA LEU A 140 -17.08 -13.87 -10.38
C LEU A 140 -15.98 -13.72 -9.31
N GLU A 141 -16.01 -12.63 -8.55
CA GLU A 141 -15.02 -12.38 -7.48
C GLU A 141 -15.13 -13.42 -6.37
N ARG A 142 -16.35 -13.80 -6.00
CA ARG A 142 -16.57 -14.89 -5.05
C ARG A 142 -15.99 -16.20 -5.57
N LYS A 143 -16.29 -16.58 -6.82
CA LYS A 143 -15.75 -17.81 -7.42
C LYS A 143 -14.22 -17.80 -7.52
N LEU A 144 -13.63 -16.64 -7.81
CA LEU A 144 -12.17 -16.45 -7.79
C LEU A 144 -11.59 -16.71 -6.39
N LEU A 145 -12.17 -16.08 -5.36
CA LEU A 145 -11.74 -16.26 -3.98
C LEU A 145 -11.85 -17.73 -3.53
N GLU A 146 -13.00 -18.36 -3.75
CA GLU A 146 -13.25 -19.78 -3.43
C GLU A 146 -12.25 -20.70 -4.15
N THR A 147 -11.87 -20.39 -5.39
CA THR A 147 -10.89 -21.18 -6.14
C THR A 147 -9.48 -21.03 -5.56
N VAL A 148 -9.09 -19.82 -5.15
CA VAL A 148 -7.79 -19.58 -4.49
C VAL A 148 -7.74 -20.24 -3.11
N GLU A 149 -8.84 -20.23 -2.36
CA GLU A 149 -8.98 -20.93 -1.08
C GLU A 149 -8.83 -22.44 -1.24
N ALA A 150 -9.51 -23.03 -2.24
CA ALA A 150 -9.50 -24.47 -2.48
C ALA A 150 -8.17 -25.01 -3.02
N GLU A 151 -7.52 -24.27 -3.92
CA GLU A 151 -6.27 -24.70 -4.56
C GLU A 151 -5.02 -24.32 -3.74
N GLY A 152 -5.13 -23.33 -2.85
CA GLY A 152 -3.97 -22.70 -2.19
C GLY A 152 -3.22 -21.76 -3.15
N PRO A 153 -1.91 -21.53 -2.93
CA PRO A 153 -1.11 -20.69 -3.82
C PRO A 153 -1.20 -21.14 -5.29
N ILE A 154 -1.74 -20.27 -6.15
CA ILE A 154 -2.03 -20.60 -7.55
C ILE A 154 -1.58 -19.48 -8.50
N ARG A 155 -0.94 -19.86 -9.60
CA ARG A 155 -0.45 -18.91 -10.61
C ARG A 155 -1.61 -18.35 -11.46
N THR A 156 -1.50 -17.10 -11.90
CA THR A 156 -2.56 -16.39 -12.68
C THR A 156 -3.14 -17.20 -13.84
N ASP A 157 -2.30 -17.84 -14.64
CA ASP A 157 -2.69 -18.65 -15.81
C ASP A 157 -3.43 -19.94 -15.40
N GLN A 158 -2.95 -20.61 -14.36
CA GLN A 158 -3.61 -21.79 -13.80
C GLN A 158 -4.97 -21.44 -13.21
N LEU A 159 -5.07 -20.31 -12.50
CA LEU A 159 -6.34 -19.81 -11.97
C LEU A 159 -7.34 -19.51 -13.10
N ARG A 160 -6.89 -18.91 -14.21
CA ARG A 160 -7.74 -18.71 -15.41
C ARG A 160 -8.25 -20.03 -15.96
N LYS A 161 -7.38 -21.03 -16.08
CA LYS A 161 -7.72 -22.36 -16.59
C LYS A 161 -8.74 -23.07 -15.70
N ARG A 162 -8.57 -23.04 -14.38
CA ARG A 162 -9.52 -23.61 -13.41
C ARG A 162 -10.91 -22.97 -13.54
N LEU A 163 -10.95 -21.67 -13.80
CA LEU A 163 -12.20 -20.91 -13.91
C LEU A 163 -12.81 -20.92 -15.31
N LYS A 164 -12.13 -21.49 -16.32
CA LYS A 164 -12.51 -21.45 -17.74
C LYS A 164 -12.63 -20.01 -18.27
N LEU A 165 -11.66 -19.16 -17.91
CA LEU A 165 -11.62 -17.72 -18.24
C LEU A 165 -10.42 -17.33 -19.13
N GLU A 166 -9.96 -18.25 -19.97
CA GLU A 166 -8.80 -18.04 -20.87
C GLU A 166 -9.14 -17.12 -22.06
N ALA A 167 -10.41 -17.01 -22.44
CA ALA A 167 -10.81 -16.17 -23.58
C ALA A 167 -10.47 -14.69 -23.37
N ARG A 168 -10.03 -14.00 -24.43
CA ARG A 168 -9.57 -12.59 -24.40
C ARG A 168 -10.60 -11.62 -23.85
N GLU A 169 -11.89 -11.83 -24.13
CA GLU A 169 -13.01 -11.05 -23.61
C GLU A 169 -13.11 -11.09 -22.06
N ASN A 170 -12.60 -12.15 -21.44
CA ASN A 170 -12.57 -12.29 -19.99
C ASN A 170 -11.39 -11.54 -19.35
N ASN A 171 -10.43 -11.07 -20.13
CA ASN A 171 -9.17 -10.54 -19.62
C ASN A 171 -9.37 -9.35 -18.68
N TYR A 172 -10.16 -8.37 -19.11
CA TYR A 172 -10.43 -7.15 -18.34
C TYR A 172 -11.17 -7.48 -17.03
N LYS A 173 -12.27 -8.23 -17.11
CA LYS A 173 -13.07 -8.56 -15.92
C LYS A 173 -12.29 -9.40 -14.92
N PHE A 174 -11.48 -10.35 -15.38
CA PHE A 174 -10.65 -11.19 -14.52
C PHE A 174 -9.61 -10.36 -13.74
N HIS A 175 -8.83 -9.51 -14.42
CA HIS A 175 -7.83 -8.68 -13.74
C HIS A 175 -8.46 -7.61 -12.84
N ARG A 176 -9.62 -7.08 -13.23
CA ARG A 176 -10.40 -6.18 -12.36
C ARG A 176 -10.86 -6.89 -11.09
N SER A 177 -11.37 -8.11 -11.19
CA SER A 177 -11.79 -8.91 -10.03
C SER A 177 -10.61 -9.24 -9.11
N LEU A 178 -9.45 -9.64 -9.66
CA LEU A 178 -8.24 -9.83 -8.85
C LEU A 178 -7.82 -8.53 -8.13
N THR A 179 -7.84 -7.40 -8.84
CA THR A 179 -7.52 -6.09 -8.26
C THR A 179 -8.49 -5.70 -7.15
N ASN A 180 -9.78 -6.01 -7.29
CA ASN A 180 -10.79 -5.75 -6.26
C ASN A 180 -10.57 -6.63 -5.02
N LEU A 181 -10.33 -7.94 -5.20
CA LEU A 181 -10.04 -8.86 -4.11
C LEU A 181 -8.75 -8.48 -3.35
N GLU A 182 -7.70 -8.12 -4.08
CA GLU A 182 -6.43 -7.62 -3.51
C GLU A 182 -6.61 -6.25 -2.86
N GLY A 183 -7.53 -5.44 -3.38
CA GLY A 183 -7.99 -4.19 -2.78
C GLY A 183 -8.43 -4.45 -1.35
N TYR A 184 -9.41 -5.35 -1.16
CA TYR A 184 -9.91 -5.82 0.16
C TYR A 184 -8.91 -6.64 0.99
N ALA A 185 -7.68 -6.83 0.50
CA ALA A 185 -6.68 -7.73 1.07
C ALA A 185 -7.19 -9.16 1.32
N LEU A 186 -8.23 -9.64 0.62
CA LEU A 186 -8.71 -11.02 0.75
C LEU A 186 -7.73 -12.01 0.10
N ILE A 187 -7.07 -11.56 -0.97
CA ILE A 187 -5.96 -12.26 -1.62
C ILE A 187 -4.74 -11.36 -1.72
N VAL A 188 -3.58 -11.97 -1.87
CA VAL A 188 -2.29 -11.31 -2.08
C VAL A 188 -1.60 -11.94 -3.28
N GLY A 189 -1.08 -11.10 -4.18
CA GLY A 189 -0.31 -11.55 -5.33
C GLY A 189 1.16 -11.19 -5.18
N ALA A 190 2.05 -12.17 -5.38
CA ALA A 190 3.48 -11.92 -5.56
C ALA A 190 3.90 -12.32 -6.97
N GLU A 191 4.84 -11.60 -7.59
CA GLU A 191 5.37 -11.98 -8.89
C GLU A 191 6.01 -13.38 -8.83
N ASP A 192 5.72 -14.21 -9.85
CA ASP A 192 6.33 -15.53 -10.00
C ASP A 192 7.85 -15.37 -10.18
N PRO A 193 8.69 -15.95 -9.30
CA PRO A 193 10.15 -15.86 -9.41
C PRO A 193 10.73 -16.61 -10.62
N HIS A 194 9.96 -17.52 -11.23
CA HIS A 194 10.37 -18.30 -12.39
C HIS A 194 9.34 -18.13 -13.52
N PRO A 195 9.17 -16.90 -14.06
CA PRO A 195 8.18 -16.68 -15.09
C PRO A 195 8.52 -17.51 -16.32
N GLU A 196 7.52 -18.16 -16.91
CA GLU A 196 7.66 -18.70 -18.25
C GLU A 196 7.98 -17.55 -19.22
N LYS A 197 8.83 -17.80 -20.22
CA LYS A 197 9.28 -16.76 -21.15
C LYS A 197 8.08 -15.98 -21.70
N HIS A 198 8.10 -14.66 -21.49
CA HIS A 198 7.08 -13.69 -21.91
C HIS A 198 5.73 -13.73 -21.15
N LEU A 199 5.64 -14.44 -20.02
CA LEU A 199 4.45 -14.47 -19.17
C LEU A 199 4.80 -13.96 -17.76
N HIS A 200 4.62 -12.66 -17.52
CA HIS A 200 4.57 -12.14 -16.15
C HIS A 200 3.28 -12.64 -15.50
N ALA A 201 3.41 -13.49 -14.49
CA ALA A 201 2.30 -14.00 -13.72
C ALA A 201 2.54 -13.73 -12.23
N ASN A 202 1.44 -13.62 -11.49
CA ASN A 202 1.49 -13.60 -10.04
C ASN A 202 1.09 -14.97 -9.52
N ILE A 203 1.66 -15.34 -8.37
CA ILE A 203 1.16 -16.40 -7.52
C ILE A 203 0.20 -15.75 -6.53
N TRP A 204 -1.08 -16.13 -6.63
CA TRP A 204 -2.15 -15.65 -5.77
C TRP A 204 -2.39 -16.62 -4.64
N GLN A 205 -2.58 -16.08 -3.44
CA GLN A 205 -2.92 -16.84 -2.24
C GLN A 205 -3.80 -16.00 -1.34
N THR A 206 -4.49 -16.62 -0.39
CA THR A 206 -5.30 -15.90 0.60
C THR A 206 -4.41 -15.13 1.57
N TRP A 207 -4.98 -14.09 2.20
CA TRP A 207 -4.34 -13.36 3.30
C TRP A 207 -3.84 -14.27 4.41
N GLU A 208 -4.70 -15.17 4.89
CA GLU A 208 -4.40 -16.09 5.98
C GLU A 208 -3.19 -16.98 5.65
N LYS A 209 -3.15 -17.49 4.41
CA LYS A 209 -2.03 -18.30 3.94
C LYS A 209 -0.74 -17.48 3.87
N ARG A 210 -0.82 -16.25 3.34
CA ARG A 210 0.34 -15.36 3.17
C ARG A 210 0.96 -14.91 4.48
N THR A 211 0.13 -14.69 5.50
CA THR A 211 0.55 -14.14 6.80
C THR A 211 0.83 -15.24 7.83
N HIS A 212 0.69 -16.53 7.45
CA HIS A 212 0.92 -17.69 8.32
C HIS A 212 0.16 -17.63 9.65
N ASN A 213 -0.99 -16.97 9.70
CA ASN A 213 -1.72 -16.66 10.95
C ASN A 213 -0.89 -15.89 12.00
N LEU A 214 0.27 -15.31 11.63
CA LEU A 214 1.03 -14.42 12.53
C LEU A 214 0.16 -13.23 12.96
N ALA A 215 -0.78 -12.83 12.10
CA ALA A 215 -1.72 -11.75 12.35
C ALA A 215 -2.89 -12.14 13.29
N ALA A 216 -3.08 -13.43 13.61
CA ALA A 216 -4.18 -13.95 14.43
C ALA A 216 -4.13 -13.50 15.91
N HIS A 217 -3.13 -12.71 16.31
CA HIS A 217 -2.90 -12.26 17.68
C HIS A 217 -3.50 -10.88 18.00
N ALA A 218 -4.07 -10.17 17.01
CA ALA A 218 -4.77 -8.91 17.29
C ALA A 218 -6.22 -9.16 17.73
N THR A 219 -6.51 -8.83 18.99
CA THR A 219 -7.85 -8.71 19.57
C THR A 219 -8.55 -7.39 19.22
N LEU A 220 -8.06 -6.68 18.21
CA LEU A 220 -8.58 -5.35 17.84
C LEU A 220 -9.98 -5.49 17.23
N SER A 221 -10.90 -4.64 17.66
CA SER A 221 -12.17 -4.50 16.95
C SER A 221 -11.96 -3.94 15.54
N TYR A 222 -12.89 -4.19 14.62
CA TYR A 222 -12.84 -3.64 13.27
C TYR A 222 -12.66 -2.10 13.26
N GLN A 223 -13.43 -1.39 14.09
CA GLN A 223 -13.36 0.08 14.19
C GLN A 223 -12.01 0.56 14.72
N GLU A 224 -11.46 -0.11 15.73
CA GLU A 224 -10.13 0.20 16.25
C GLU A 224 -9.05 -0.04 15.20
N SER A 225 -9.16 -1.12 14.43
CA SER A 225 -8.23 -1.40 13.34
C SER A 225 -8.31 -0.39 12.20
N VAL A 226 -9.51 0.03 11.80
CA VAL A 226 -9.67 1.12 10.81
C VAL A 226 -9.01 2.40 11.31
N SER A 227 -9.20 2.75 12.58
CA SER A 227 -8.57 3.93 13.20
C SER A 227 -7.04 3.83 13.22
N ARG A 228 -6.48 2.69 13.65
CA ARG A 228 -5.02 2.49 13.67
C ARG A 228 -4.40 2.46 12.27
N LEU A 229 -5.07 1.86 11.29
CA LEU A 229 -4.60 1.85 9.91
C LEU A 229 -4.59 3.27 9.33
N LEU A 230 -5.65 4.04 9.58
CA LEU A 230 -5.74 5.43 9.16
C LEU A 230 -4.67 6.28 9.85
N GLU A 231 -4.46 6.09 11.16
CA GLU A 231 -3.41 6.77 11.91
C GLU A 231 -2.04 6.50 11.26
N ALA A 232 -1.67 5.22 11.08
CA ALA A 232 -0.43 4.82 10.46
C ALA A 232 -0.25 5.37 9.03
N SER A 233 -1.35 5.46 8.27
CA SER A 233 -1.33 6.00 6.91
C SER A 233 -1.09 7.50 6.88
N ILE A 234 -1.78 8.28 7.73
CA ILE A 234 -1.56 9.73 7.84
C ILE A 234 -0.15 10.01 8.37
N GLU A 235 0.29 9.23 9.36
CA GLU A 235 1.65 9.26 9.88
C GLU A 235 2.68 9.07 8.77
N ALA A 236 2.56 7.99 7.98
CA ALA A 236 3.44 7.76 6.83
C ALA A 236 3.44 8.93 5.83
N CYS A 237 2.30 9.57 5.60
CA CYS A 237 2.19 10.70 4.66
C CYS A 237 2.74 12.04 5.20
N VAL A 238 2.84 12.19 6.53
CA VAL A 238 3.23 13.41 7.29
C VAL A 238 2.23 14.56 7.21
N VAL A 239 1.75 14.86 6.00
CA VAL A 239 0.79 15.90 5.68
C VAL A 239 0.00 15.48 4.45
N ILE A 240 -1.31 15.68 4.46
CA ILE A 240 -2.21 15.25 3.39
C ILE A 240 -3.30 16.28 3.16
N ARG A 241 -3.89 16.28 1.97
CA ARG A 241 -5.18 16.95 1.76
C ARG A 241 -6.30 16.08 2.32
N GLU A 242 -7.15 16.67 3.14
CA GLU A 242 -8.19 15.94 3.86
C GLU A 242 -9.16 15.22 2.91
N ASP A 243 -9.50 15.84 1.78
CA ASP A 243 -10.45 15.30 0.80
C ASP A 243 -9.96 14.05 0.03
N GLN A 244 -8.70 13.67 0.19
CA GLN A 244 -8.14 12.46 -0.41
C GLN A 244 -8.35 11.21 0.45
N ILE A 245 -8.57 11.35 1.76
CA ILE A 245 -8.66 10.21 2.71
C ILE A 245 -9.72 9.19 2.26
N ARG A 246 -10.90 9.66 1.85
CA ARG A 246 -12.00 8.81 1.36
C ARG A 246 -11.65 7.89 0.17
N LYS A 247 -10.53 8.16 -0.52
CA LYS A 247 -10.06 7.40 -1.68
C LYS A 247 -9.02 6.35 -1.33
N TRP A 248 -8.53 6.33 -0.09
CA TRP A 248 -7.38 5.52 0.30
C TRP A 248 -7.70 4.04 0.37
N PHE A 249 -8.83 3.66 0.95
CA PHE A 249 -9.22 2.27 1.16
C PHE A 249 -10.57 1.98 0.54
N GLU A 250 -10.79 0.72 0.12
CA GLU A 250 -12.07 0.30 -0.48
C GLU A 250 -13.20 0.19 0.54
N TRP A 251 -12.87 -0.10 1.81
CA TRP A 251 -13.80 -0.19 2.93
C TRP A 251 -13.96 1.14 3.68
N SER A 252 -14.02 2.25 2.94
CA SER A 252 -13.86 3.61 3.49
C SER A 252 -15.06 4.18 4.25
N SER A 253 -16.18 3.46 4.37
CA SER A 253 -17.38 3.96 5.07
C SER A 253 -17.11 4.36 6.52
N ASP A 254 -16.16 3.69 7.17
CA ASP A 254 -15.81 3.92 8.57
C ASP A 254 -14.60 4.86 8.75
N THR A 255 -13.93 5.21 7.66
CA THR A 255 -12.71 6.03 7.68
C THR A 255 -13.01 7.47 8.13
N GLU A 256 -14.17 8.03 7.81
CA GLU A 256 -14.54 9.39 8.24
C GLU A 256 -14.77 9.47 9.75
N ALA A 257 -15.46 8.48 10.34
CA ALA A 257 -15.65 8.42 11.80
C ALA A 257 -14.30 8.24 12.52
N ALA A 258 -13.45 7.33 12.00
CA ALA A 258 -12.09 7.14 12.50
C ALA A 258 -11.26 8.44 12.42
N LYS A 259 -11.35 9.18 11.31
CA LYS A 259 -10.64 10.45 11.11
C LYS A 259 -11.07 11.49 12.15
N GLU A 260 -12.37 11.69 12.37
CA GLU A 260 -12.85 12.67 13.34
C GLU A 260 -12.45 12.29 14.78
N ASN A 261 -12.48 11.00 15.14
CA ASN A 261 -11.98 10.53 16.44
C ASN A 261 -10.49 10.82 16.62
N LEU A 262 -9.67 10.58 15.58
CA LEU A 262 -8.24 10.86 15.63
C LEU A 262 -7.95 12.37 15.76
N LEU A 263 -8.74 13.23 15.12
CA LEU A 263 -8.65 14.69 15.29
C LEU A 263 -8.99 15.11 16.71
N GLN A 264 -10.06 14.58 17.29
CA GLN A 264 -10.46 14.88 18.68
C GLN A 264 -9.41 14.44 19.69
N SER A 265 -8.76 13.30 19.45
CA SER A 265 -7.67 12.79 20.30
C SER A 265 -6.36 13.57 20.19
N GLY A 266 -6.25 14.53 19.26
CA GLY A 266 -5.05 15.34 19.05
C GLY A 266 -3.90 14.62 18.34
N LYS A 267 -4.13 13.41 17.80
CA LYS A 267 -3.13 12.65 17.02
C LYS A 267 -2.72 13.36 15.73
N PHE A 268 -3.66 14.09 15.13
CA PHE A 268 -3.45 14.94 13.96
C PHE A 268 -4.08 16.30 14.17
N ARG A 269 -3.61 17.30 13.41
CA ARG A 269 -4.19 18.64 13.42
C ARG A 269 -4.69 19.02 12.03
N ARG A 270 -5.88 19.62 11.98
CA ARG A 270 -6.42 20.25 10.77
C ARG A 270 -5.75 21.62 10.58
N ALA A 271 -5.17 21.84 9.40
CA ALA A 271 -4.53 23.07 8.96
C ALA A 271 -5.15 23.46 7.61
N ASP A 272 -6.21 24.28 7.65
CA ASP A 272 -7.08 24.58 6.51
C ASP A 272 -7.62 23.30 5.85
N SER A 273 -7.26 23.01 4.60
CA SER A 273 -7.68 21.81 3.85
C SER A 273 -6.74 20.61 4.02
N TYR A 274 -5.77 20.70 4.93
CA TYR A 274 -4.77 19.67 5.18
C TYR A 274 -4.91 19.07 6.58
N LEU A 275 -4.52 17.80 6.71
CA LEU A 275 -4.19 17.21 8.00
C LEU A 275 -2.68 17.07 8.11
N VAL A 276 -2.14 17.38 9.28
CA VAL A 276 -0.72 17.22 9.61
C VAL A 276 -0.56 16.33 10.85
N THR A 277 0.52 15.56 10.87
CA THR A 277 0.90 14.71 12.00
C THR A 277 1.29 15.50 13.24
N SER A 278 1.04 14.93 14.42
CA SER A 278 1.40 15.53 15.72
C SER A 278 2.90 15.79 15.84
N ARG A 279 3.77 14.99 15.22
CA ARG A 279 5.23 15.23 15.20
C ARG A 279 5.65 16.58 14.57
N VAL A 280 4.80 17.16 13.73
CA VAL A 280 5.03 18.52 13.20
C VAL A 280 4.93 19.57 14.31
N LEU A 281 4.15 19.29 15.35
CA LEU A 281 3.99 20.15 16.52
C LEU A 281 5.20 20.03 17.47
N ASP A 282 5.70 18.80 17.67
CA ASP A 282 6.76 18.51 18.65
C ASP A 282 8.19 18.81 18.17
N SER A 283 8.44 18.96 16.87
CA SER A 283 9.77 19.33 16.37
C SER A 283 10.17 20.73 16.86
N PRO A 284 11.16 20.90 17.75
CA PRO A 284 11.69 22.23 18.03
C PRO A 284 12.32 22.78 16.74
N HIS A 285 12.29 24.10 16.57
CA HIS A 285 13.02 24.80 15.51
C HIS A 285 14.53 24.51 15.64
N ARG A 286 15.01 23.38 15.10
CA ARG A 286 16.43 23.20 14.86
C ARG A 286 16.76 23.97 13.60
N HIS A 287 17.20 25.21 13.79
CA HIS A 287 18.02 25.89 12.80
C HIS A 287 19.21 24.99 12.49
N LEU A 288 19.24 24.43 11.30
CA LEU A 288 20.43 23.79 10.75
C LEU A 288 21.18 24.89 10.00
N SER A 289 22.26 25.35 10.63
CA SER A 289 23.41 26.01 10.00
C SER A 289 24.06 25.10 8.97
#